data_AF-A0A9P5PP67-F1
#
_entry.id   AF-A0A9P5PP67-F1
#
_cell.length_a   1.000
_cell.length_b   1.000
_cell.length_c   1.000
_cell.angle_alpha   90.00
_cell.angle_beta   90.00
_cell.angle_gamma   90.00
#
_symmetry.space_group_name_H-M   'P 1'
#
loop_
_entity.id
_entity.type
_entity.pdbx_description
1 polymer ?
#
loop_
_entity_poly.entity_id
_entity_poly.type
_entity_poly.pdbx_seq_one_letter_code
_entity_poly.pdbx_strand_id
1 'polypeptide(L)'
;MPPKLDPLVMDFKPSYLLPTEQTTITQLCQNAREVHSNLRSSTLASVYAAPPDPVQGLPRRWWHTTDNDTELHITVRWNRLSPGDRTHIYKNGRVNFKPQRSPRLATRALPEGEEPDDSDARSVDSVEFWDEPTTGD
;
A
#
# COMPACT_ATOMS: atom_id res chain seq x y z
N MET A 1 18.03 11.84 26.47
CA MET A 1 17.54 10.47 26.22
C MET A 1 16.48 10.56 25.13
N PRO A 2 16.54 9.76 24.06
CA PRO A 2 15.44 9.69 23.11
C PRO A 2 14.18 9.19 23.83
N PRO A 3 12.98 9.66 23.44
CA PRO A 3 11.73 9.18 24.02
C PRO A 3 11.61 7.67 23.81
N LYS A 4 11.20 6.96 24.87
CA LYS A 4 10.95 5.52 24.80
C LYS A 4 9.78 5.29 23.84
N LEU A 5 10.03 4.52 22.77
CA LEU A 5 8.99 4.16 21.82
C LEU A 5 8.06 3.12 22.45
N ASP A 6 6.76 3.24 22.19
CA ASP A 6 5.79 2.19 22.53
C ASP A 6 6.20 0.87 21.85
N PRO A 7 5.93 -0.30 22.45
CA PRO A 7 6.21 -1.59 21.82
C PRO A 7 5.56 -1.70 20.44
N LEU A 8 6.30 -2.21 19.44
CA LEU A 8 5.74 -2.50 18.12
C LEU A 8 5.00 -3.84 18.17
N VAL A 9 3.71 -3.82 17.89
CA VAL A 9 2.92 -5.03 17.69
C VAL A 9 3.11 -5.54 16.26
N MET A 10 3.37 -6.83 16.12
CA MET A 10 3.52 -7.50 14.83
C MET A 10 2.27 -8.32 14.53
N ASP A 11 1.73 -8.19 13.32
CA ASP A 11 0.59 -8.97 12.84
C ASP A 11 0.95 -9.65 11.51
N PHE A 12 0.93 -10.98 11.47
CA PHE A 12 1.35 -11.77 10.31
C PHE A 12 0.13 -12.30 9.56
N LYS A 13 0.00 -11.95 8.27
CA LYS A 13 -1.10 -12.36 7.40
C LYS A 13 -0.63 -13.24 6.23
N PRO A 14 -1.00 -14.54 6.18
CA PRO A 14 -1.70 -15.32 7.21
C PRO A 14 -0.80 -15.74 8.38
N SER A 15 -1.40 -15.91 9.56
CA SER A 15 -0.68 -16.23 10.81
C SER A 15 -0.11 -17.66 10.85
N TYR A 16 -0.59 -18.56 9.98
CA TYR A 16 -0.15 -19.96 9.93
C TYR A 16 1.18 -20.15 9.15
N LEU A 17 1.67 -19.13 8.44
CA LEU A 17 2.94 -19.24 7.73
C LEU A 17 4.12 -19.19 8.72
N LEU A 18 5.04 -20.14 8.53
CA LEU A 18 6.20 -20.52 9.35
C LEU A 18 6.63 -19.56 10.47
N PRO A 19 6.70 -20.04 11.73
CA PRO A 19 7.26 -19.29 12.87
C PRO A 19 8.74 -18.91 12.72
N THR A 20 9.53 -19.69 11.97
CA THR A 20 10.99 -19.55 11.90
C THR A 20 11.45 -18.19 11.35
N GLU A 21 10.70 -17.60 10.42
CA GLU A 21 11.06 -16.31 9.81
C GLU A 21 10.55 -15.10 10.63
N GLN A 22 9.63 -15.32 11.58
CA GLN A 22 8.96 -14.25 12.31
C GLN A 22 9.96 -13.41 13.12
N THR A 23 10.98 -14.02 13.71
CA THR A 23 11.99 -13.32 14.50
C THR A 23 12.76 -12.32 13.65
N THR A 24 13.28 -12.77 12.49
CA THR A 24 14.04 -11.91 11.57
C THR A 24 13.18 -10.79 10.99
N ILE A 25 11.94 -11.09 10.60
CA ILE A 25 11.00 -10.08 10.08
C ILE A 25 10.66 -9.04 11.16
N THR A 26 10.44 -9.49 12.39
CA THR A 26 10.15 -8.61 13.53
C THR A 26 11.31 -7.65 13.78
N GLN A 27 12.55 -8.14 13.80
CA GLN A 27 13.75 -7.30 13.96
C GLN A 27 13.89 -6.27 12.84
N LEU A 28 13.65 -6.66 11.59
CA LEU A 28 13.69 -5.73 10.46
C LEU A 28 12.63 -4.64 10.56
N CYS A 29 11.40 -4.98 10.96
CA CYS A 29 10.36 -3.99 11.20
C CYS A 29 10.70 -3.05 12.37
N GLN A 30 11.24 -3.58 13.47
CA GLN A 30 11.70 -2.75 14.59
C GLN A 30 12.79 -1.77 14.16
N ASN A 31 13.82 -2.25 13.46
CA ASN A 31 14.91 -1.42 12.97
C ASN A 31 14.40 -0.36 11.99
N ALA A 32 13.53 -0.73 11.04
CA ALA A 32 12.92 0.21 10.12
C ALA A 32 12.18 1.33 10.85
N ARG A 33 11.43 0.99 11.90
CA ARG A 33 10.72 1.95 12.74
C ARG A 33 11.65 2.89 13.50
N GLU A 34 12.78 2.39 14.00
CA GLU A 34 13.75 3.19 14.74
C GLU A 34 14.49 4.20 13.84
N VAL A 35 14.91 3.73 12.66
CA VAL A 35 15.69 4.50 11.69
C VAL A 35 14.83 5.56 10.98
N HIS A 36 13.59 5.21 10.61
CA HIS A 36 12.75 6.07 9.80
C HIS A 36 11.71 6.82 10.64
N SER A 37 11.86 8.15 10.72
CA SER A 37 11.04 9.02 11.56
C SER A 37 9.54 8.94 11.28
N ASN A 38 9.16 8.74 10.02
CA ASN A 38 7.78 8.54 9.56
C ASN A 38 7.11 7.27 10.12
N LEU A 39 7.90 6.27 10.55
CA LEU A 39 7.38 5.03 11.12
C LEU A 39 7.32 5.06 12.65
N ARG A 40 8.05 5.95 13.33
CA ARG A 40 8.18 5.95 14.81
C ARG A 40 6.86 6.02 15.55
N SER A 41 5.89 6.76 15.00
CA SER A 41 4.55 6.88 15.58
C SER A 41 3.72 5.61 15.43
N SER A 42 4.05 4.70 14.50
CA SER A 42 3.29 3.47 14.25
C SER A 42 3.51 2.48 15.39
N THR A 43 2.44 1.85 15.84
CA THR A 43 2.45 0.86 16.93
C THR A 43 2.09 -0.54 16.45
N LEU A 44 1.68 -0.68 15.18
CA LEU A 44 1.33 -1.94 14.54
C LEU A 44 1.99 -2.03 13.17
N ALA A 45 2.64 -3.16 12.91
CA ALA A 45 3.14 -3.56 11.61
C ALA A 45 2.46 -4.86 11.16
N SER A 46 1.64 -4.77 10.12
CA SER A 46 0.99 -5.92 9.49
C SER A 46 1.80 -6.40 8.30
N VAL A 47 2.36 -7.60 8.39
CA VAL A 47 3.17 -8.24 7.35
C VAL A 47 2.27 -9.13 6.49
N TYR A 48 2.37 -8.99 5.17
CA TYR A 48 1.58 -9.74 4.20
C TYR A 48 2.46 -10.69 3.40
N ALA A 49 2.07 -11.96 3.40
CA ALA A 49 2.69 -12.95 2.52
C ALA A 49 2.26 -12.69 1.07
N ALA A 50 3.19 -12.95 0.15
CA ALA A 50 2.83 -13.03 -1.26
C ALA A 50 1.73 -14.09 -1.47
N PRO A 51 0.83 -13.85 -2.43
CA PRO A 51 -0.06 -14.91 -2.90
C PRO A 51 0.77 -16.08 -3.47
N PRO A 52 0.21 -17.29 -3.53
CA PRO A 52 0.83 -18.37 -4.28
C PRO A 52 1.08 -17.95 -5.73
N ASP A 53 2.19 -18.39 -6.31
CA ASP A 53 2.47 -18.19 -7.73
C ASP A 53 1.87 -19.37 -8.51
N PRO A 54 0.81 -19.16 -9.31
CA PRO A 54 0.18 -20.24 -10.07
C PRO A 54 1.05 -20.72 -11.24
N VAL A 55 1.98 -19.90 -11.73
CA VAL A 55 2.85 -20.23 -12.87
C VAL A 55 4.05 -21.04 -12.39
N GLN A 56 4.64 -20.63 -11.27
CA GLN A 56 5.82 -21.30 -10.71
C GLN A 56 5.47 -22.40 -9.69
N GLY A 57 4.19 -22.55 -9.33
CA GLY A 57 3.74 -23.50 -8.31
C GLY A 57 4.28 -23.20 -6.91
N LEU A 58 4.70 -21.96 -6.65
CA LEU A 58 5.32 -21.60 -5.38
C LEU A 58 4.25 -21.31 -4.31
N PRO A 59 4.43 -21.84 -3.09
CA PRO A 59 3.49 -21.59 -1.99
C PRO A 59 3.55 -20.13 -1.54
N ARG A 60 2.58 -19.72 -0.70
CA ARG A 60 2.64 -18.43 -0.01
C ARG A 60 3.95 -18.33 0.76
N ARG A 61 4.57 -17.15 0.70
CA ARG A 61 5.87 -16.88 1.33
C ARG A 61 5.94 -15.43 1.78
N TRP A 62 6.61 -15.19 2.89
CA TRP A 62 6.86 -13.82 3.37
C TRP A 62 7.80 -13.09 2.43
N TRP A 63 8.92 -13.72 2.09
CA TRP A 63 9.93 -13.19 1.18
C TRP A 63 9.54 -13.46 -0.27
N HIS A 64 9.42 -12.39 -1.05
CA HIS A 64 9.04 -12.47 -2.44
C HIS A 64 9.67 -11.35 -3.26
N THR A 65 9.55 -11.49 -4.57
CA THR A 65 9.84 -10.46 -5.56
C THR A 65 8.55 -10.13 -6.30
N THR A 66 8.52 -9.02 -7.02
CA THR A 66 7.43 -8.65 -7.93
C THR A 66 7.99 -8.29 -9.29
N ASP A 67 7.14 -8.18 -10.30
CA ASP A 67 7.56 -7.80 -11.66
C ASP A 67 8.31 -6.44 -11.68
N ASN A 68 7.97 -5.54 -10.76
CA ASN A 68 8.56 -4.19 -10.65
C ASN A 68 9.67 -4.10 -9.58
N ASP A 69 9.90 -5.17 -8.83
CA ASP A 69 10.87 -5.19 -7.73
C ASP A 69 11.48 -6.59 -7.60
N THR A 70 12.62 -6.77 -8.24
CA THR A 70 13.35 -8.04 -8.32
C THR A 70 14.22 -8.31 -7.08
N GLU A 71 14.35 -7.35 -6.17
CA GLU A 71 15.05 -7.53 -4.91
C GLU A 71 14.12 -8.22 -3.91
N LEU A 72 14.60 -9.24 -3.20
CA LEU A 72 13.80 -10.03 -2.28
C LEU A 72 13.36 -9.20 -1.07
N HIS A 73 12.05 -9.04 -0.88
CA HIS A 73 11.45 -8.21 0.17
C HIS A 73 10.26 -8.86 0.87
N ILE A 74 9.86 -8.28 1.99
CA ILE A 74 8.56 -8.48 2.63
C ILE A 74 7.65 -7.28 2.38
N THR A 75 6.34 -7.50 2.32
CA THR A 75 5.34 -6.42 2.25
C THR A 75 4.79 -6.13 3.65
N VAL A 76 4.86 -4.88 4.08
CA VAL A 76 4.40 -4.42 5.40
C VAL A 76 3.45 -3.24 5.25
N ARG A 77 2.41 -3.19 6.08
CA ARG A 77 1.58 -1.99 6.31
C ARG A 77 1.70 -1.53 7.75
N TRP A 78 1.78 -0.22 7.92
CA TRP A 78 1.87 0.42 9.23
C TRP A 78 0.57 1.13 9.54
N ASN A 79 0.08 1.05 10.78
CA ASN A 79 -1.22 1.63 11.14
C ASN A 79 -1.29 3.15 11.06
N ARG A 80 -0.15 3.85 11.11
CA ARG A 80 -0.08 5.33 11.07
C ARG A 80 0.63 5.89 9.83
N LEU A 81 1.01 5.02 8.89
CA LEU A 81 1.33 5.44 7.54
C LEU A 81 0.02 5.60 6.77
N SER A 82 -0.03 6.49 5.77
CA SER A 82 -1.26 6.81 5.03
C SER A 82 -2.02 5.54 4.62
N PRO A 83 -3.35 5.50 4.78
CA PRO A 83 -4.13 4.30 4.50
C PRO A 83 -3.91 3.78 3.08
N GLY A 84 -3.47 2.53 2.95
CA GLY A 84 -3.21 1.88 1.67
C GLY A 84 -1.77 1.90 1.21
N ASP A 85 -0.89 2.65 1.88
CA ASP A 85 0.55 2.61 1.63
C ASP A 85 1.13 1.26 2.05
N ARG A 86 1.86 0.67 1.11
CA ARG A 86 2.65 -0.53 1.34
C ARG A 86 4.08 -0.09 1.51
N THR A 87 4.79 -0.78 2.39
CA THR A 87 6.24 -0.66 2.51
C THR A 87 6.86 -1.98 2.12
N HIS A 88 7.91 -1.93 1.31
CA HIS A 88 8.79 -3.08 1.12
C HIS A 88 9.96 -2.94 2.08
N ILE A 89 10.29 -4.02 2.80
CA ILE A 89 11.51 -4.10 3.60
C ILE A 89 12.36 -5.24 3.03
N TYR A 90 13.60 -4.91 2.66
CA TYR A 90 14.53 -5.84 2.03
C TYR A 90 15.36 -6.57 3.09
N LYS A 91 15.98 -7.70 2.72
CA LYS A 91 16.82 -8.49 3.66
C LYS A 91 18.00 -7.70 4.24
N ASN A 92 18.50 -6.70 3.52
CA ASN A 92 19.58 -5.81 3.96
C ASN A 92 19.10 -4.66 4.87
N GLY A 93 17.80 -4.58 5.20
CA GLY A 93 17.23 -3.53 6.05
C GLY A 93 16.85 -2.25 5.31
N ARG A 94 17.06 -2.16 3.98
CA ARG A 94 16.53 -1.04 3.19
C ARG A 94 15.00 -1.04 3.23
N VAL A 95 14.40 0.14 3.12
CA VAL A 95 12.94 0.33 3.12
C VAL A 95 12.52 1.14 1.90
N ASN A 96 11.50 0.66 1.20
CA ASN A 96 10.82 1.40 0.13
C ASN A 96 9.39 1.73 0.58
N PHE A 97 9.09 3.01 0.74
CA PHE A 97 7.79 3.53 1.20
C PHE A 97 6.72 3.64 0.11
N LYS A 98 7.11 3.60 -1.17
CA LYS A 98 6.21 3.75 -2.31
C LYS A 98 6.50 2.68 -3.37
N PRO A 99 6.32 1.39 -3.02
CA PRO A 99 6.50 0.32 -3.99
C PRO A 99 5.45 0.46 -5.10
N GLN A 100 5.91 0.38 -6.35
CA GLN A 100 5.02 0.39 -7.50
C GLN A 100 4.14 -0.86 -7.49
N ARG A 101 2.84 -0.69 -7.72
CA ARG A 101 1.92 -1.82 -7.85
C ARG A 101 2.21 -2.55 -9.16
N SER A 102 2.31 -3.88 -9.13
CA SER A 102 2.38 -4.67 -10.38
C SER A 102 1.13 -4.38 -11.23
N PRO A 103 1.29 -4.10 -12.54
CA PRO A 103 0.18 -3.88 -13.46
C PRO A 103 -0.82 -5.04 -13.46
N ARG A 104 -0.37 -6.28 -13.20
CA ARG A 104 -1.21 -7.49 -13.23
C ARG A 104 -2.32 -7.52 -12.17
N LEU A 105 -2.19 -6.73 -11.09
CA LEU A 105 -3.25 -6.60 -10.07
C LEU A 105 -4.21 -5.43 -10.35
N ALA A 106 -3.90 -4.54 -11.29
CA ALA A 106 -4.78 -3.44 -11.68
C ALA A 106 -5.90 -3.89 -12.62
N THR A 107 -5.71 -5.00 -13.35
CA THR A 107 -6.67 -5.50 -14.35
C THR A 107 -7.76 -6.43 -13.78
N ARG A 108 -7.78 -6.69 -12.47
CA ARG A 108 -8.80 -7.55 -11.83
C ARG A 108 -9.89 -6.74 -11.14
N ALA A 109 -10.43 -5.74 -11.85
CA ALA A 109 -11.62 -5.01 -11.46
C ALA A 109 -12.34 -4.44 -12.69
N LEU A 110 -12.68 -5.30 -13.65
CA LEU A 110 -13.82 -5.09 -14.54
C LEU A 110 -14.40 -6.48 -14.85
N PRO A 111 -15.65 -6.81 -14.48
CA PRO A 111 -16.38 -7.81 -15.25
C PRO A 111 -16.47 -7.27 -16.69
N GLU A 112 -16.06 -8.10 -17.65
CA GLU A 112 -16.32 -7.84 -19.07
C GLU A 112 -17.82 -7.71 -19.28
N GLY A 113 -18.25 -6.58 -19.85
CA GLY A 113 -19.60 -6.42 -20.39
C GLY A 113 -20.31 -5.18 -19.89
N GLU A 114 -19.88 -4.00 -20.32
CA GLU A 114 -20.77 -2.88 -20.60
C GLU A 114 -20.00 -1.94 -21.53
N GLU A 115 -20.45 -1.88 -22.79
CA GLU A 115 -19.96 -0.89 -23.75
C GLU A 115 -20.25 0.52 -23.20
N PRO A 116 -19.41 1.53 -23.49
CA PRO A 116 -19.76 2.91 -23.16
C PRO A 116 -20.98 3.31 -24.01
N ASP A 117 -22.16 3.32 -23.39
CA ASP A 117 -23.35 3.96 -23.94
C ASP A 117 -23.09 5.47 -23.97
N ASP A 118 -22.82 5.97 -25.17
CA ASP A 118 -22.66 7.36 -25.52
C ASP A 118 -24.05 8.03 -25.52
N SER A 119 -24.67 8.09 -24.34
CA SER A 119 -26.03 8.58 -24.13
C SER A 119 -26.16 9.22 -22.75
N ASP A 120 -25.76 10.48 -22.59
CA ASP A 120 -26.77 11.48 -22.21
C ASP A 120 -26.23 12.91 -22.33
N ALA A 121 -26.90 13.64 -23.20
CA ALA A 121 -26.73 15.06 -23.37
C ALA A 121 -27.26 15.79 -22.13
N ARG A 122 -26.38 16.57 -21.50
CA ARG A 122 -26.65 17.89 -20.91
C ARG A 122 -28.06 18.09 -20.31
N SER A 123 -28.16 17.93 -18.99
CA SER A 123 -29.18 18.59 -18.16
C SER A 123 -28.47 19.40 -17.08
N VAL A 124 -28.27 20.71 -17.30
CA VAL A 124 -29.11 21.89 -17.00
C VAL A 124 -28.76 22.55 -15.67
N ASP A 125 -28.77 23.88 -15.75
CA ASP A 125 -29.00 24.86 -14.69
C ASP A 125 -27.91 25.13 -13.65
N SER A 126 -27.17 26.21 -13.89
CA SER A 126 -26.80 27.14 -12.83
C SER A 126 -26.85 28.55 -13.39
N VAL A 127 -28.01 29.16 -13.20
CA VAL A 127 -28.23 30.61 -13.27
C VAL A 127 -27.45 31.23 -12.11
N GLU A 128 -26.35 31.94 -12.40
CA GLU A 128 -25.81 32.94 -11.49
C GLU A 128 -25.72 34.28 -12.21
N PHE A 129 -26.84 34.98 -12.04
CA PHE A 129 -27.06 36.41 -12.07
C PHE A 129 -25.90 37.20 -11.44
N TRP A 130 -25.21 38.00 -12.26
CA TRP A 130 -24.48 39.16 -11.79
C TRP A 130 -24.90 40.38 -12.62
N ASP A 131 -25.69 41.19 -11.94
CA ASP A 131 -26.11 42.55 -12.25
C ASP A 131 -24.89 43.46 -12.40
N GLU A 132 -24.77 44.21 -13.50
CA GLU A 132 -24.10 45.53 -13.52
C GLU A 132 -24.31 46.26 -14.88
N PRO A 133 -24.08 47.58 -14.98
CA PRO A 133 -25.17 48.54 -15.10
C PRO A 133 -25.18 49.31 -16.43
N THR A 134 -26.32 49.95 -16.68
CA THR A 134 -26.59 50.83 -17.82
C THR A 134 -25.71 52.08 -17.83
N THR A 135 -24.94 52.30 -18.90
CA THR A 135 -24.50 53.61 -19.44
C THR A 135 -24.01 53.32 -20.87
N GLY A 136 -24.47 53.88 -21.98
CA GLY A 136 -25.00 55.21 -22.27
C GLY A 136 -24.07 55.82 -23.33
N ASP A 137 -24.47 55.79 -24.60
CA ASP A 137 -24.32 56.86 -25.61
C ASP A 137 -25.27 56.58 -26.79
#